data_AF-C4F906-F1
#
_entry.id   AF-C4F906-F1
#
_cell.length_a   1.000
_cell.length_b   1.000
_cell.length_c   1.000
_cell.angle_alpha   90.00
_cell.angle_beta   90.00
_cell.angle_gamma   90.00
#
_symmetry.space_group_name_H-M   'P 1'
#
loop_
_entity.id
_entity.type
_entity.pdbx_description
1 polymer ?
#
loop_
_entity_poly.entity_id
_entity_poly.type
_entity_poly.pdbx_seq_one_letter_code
_entity_poly.pdbx_strand_id
1 'polypeptide(L)'
;MSDTNRENDPMDEFLSTLGDEPQETKVLRVPEVIPTIQGDATNTESNAGPDGQTPLEGSDAEAYAALKAKRAERRRKKLMRRGIVIGVAAAVIGGGAIAINILGKEPEQTMEAVTDFAVQGDFETIVDAKGTLQPLSATVITPEVGGQIESVNVVAGQTVKEGDVLMTIKNPELDRAVAEADRALRQARADLAAAQQA
;
A
#
# COMPACT_ATOMS: atom_id res chain seq x y z
N MET A 1 40.68 14.81 22.81
CA MET A 1 39.54 14.38 23.62
C MET A 1 38.68 13.49 22.74
N SER A 2 38.45 12.27 23.21
CA SER A 2 37.71 11.20 22.55
C SER A 2 36.30 11.16 23.14
N ASP A 3 35.30 11.60 22.39
CA ASP A 3 33.91 11.51 22.82
C ASP A 3 33.28 10.21 22.28
N THR A 4 33.09 9.30 23.22
CA THR A 4 32.34 8.06 23.17
C THR A 4 30.85 8.36 22.99
N ASN A 5 30.30 8.08 21.81
CA ASN A 5 28.86 8.00 21.63
C ASN A 5 28.52 6.86 20.68
N ARG A 6 28.82 5.64 21.15
CA ARG A 6 28.58 4.35 20.47
C ARG A 6 27.59 3.51 21.28
N GLU A 7 26.55 4.16 21.82
CA GLU A 7 25.61 3.50 22.76
C GLU A 7 24.26 3.13 22.10
N ASN A 8 23.98 3.56 20.86
CA ASN A 8 22.67 3.29 20.22
C ASN A 8 22.84 2.99 18.72
N ASP A 9 23.49 1.87 18.39
CA ASP A 9 23.48 1.33 17.02
C ASP A 9 22.23 0.44 16.87
N PRO A 10 21.25 0.77 16.01
CA PRO A 10 20.01 -0.01 15.83
C PRO A 10 20.25 -1.45 15.36
N MET A 11 21.48 -1.76 14.93
CA MET A 11 21.85 -3.11 14.53
C MET A 11 22.05 -4.06 15.72
N ASP A 12 22.46 -3.55 16.88
CA ASP A 12 22.67 -4.38 18.08
C ASP A 12 21.33 -4.84 18.70
N GLU A 13 20.28 -4.01 18.59
CA GLU A 13 18.91 -4.37 19.02
C GLU A 13 18.35 -5.53 18.17
N PHE A 14 18.52 -5.49 16.85
CA PHE A 14 18.07 -6.56 15.96
C PHE A 14 18.79 -7.88 16.23
N LEU A 15 20.11 -7.83 16.47
CA LEU A 15 20.90 -9.02 16.77
C LEU A 15 20.53 -9.68 18.10
N SER A 16 20.05 -8.91 19.08
CA SER A 16 19.58 -9.43 20.38
C SER A 16 18.28 -10.25 20.29
N THR A 17 17.46 -10.01 19.25
CA THR A 17 16.16 -10.69 19.06
C THR A 17 16.25 -11.99 18.24
N LEU A 18 17.38 -12.25 17.60
CA LEU A 18 17.61 -13.48 16.81
C LEU A 18 17.85 -14.73 17.68
N GLY A 19 18.08 -14.55 18.98
CA GLY A 19 18.30 -15.64 19.95
C GLY A 19 17.06 -16.08 20.72
N ASP A 20 15.92 -15.40 20.56
CA ASP A 20 14.69 -15.71 21.30
C ASP A 20 13.92 -16.86 20.63
N GLU A 21 13.50 -17.85 21.42
CA GLU A 21 12.70 -18.97 20.93
C GLU A 21 11.32 -18.49 20.40
N PRO A 22 10.83 -19.05 19.28
CA PRO A 22 9.56 -18.63 18.70
C PRO A 22 8.39 -18.92 19.67
N GLN A 23 7.63 -17.88 20.00
CA GLN A 23 6.46 -17.98 20.87
C GLN A 23 5.37 -18.87 20.26
N GLU A 24 4.81 -19.75 21.08
CA GLU A 24 3.82 -20.75 20.68
C GLU A 24 2.47 -20.07 20.31
N THR A 25 2.00 -20.28 19.07
CA THR A 25 0.77 -19.67 18.57
C THR A 25 -0.47 -20.39 19.12
N LYS A 26 -1.27 -19.68 19.91
CA LYS A 26 -2.55 -20.19 20.45
C LYS A 26 -3.65 -20.09 19.40
N VAL A 27 -4.03 -21.24 18.83
CA VAL A 27 -5.14 -21.37 17.87
C VAL A 27 -6.50 -21.07 18.53
N LEU A 28 -7.20 -20.06 18.00
CA LEU A 28 -8.59 -19.72 18.37
C LEU A 28 -9.57 -20.68 17.70
N ARG A 29 -10.45 -21.31 18.49
CA ARG A 29 -11.48 -22.26 18.04
C ARG A 29 -12.79 -21.51 17.79
N VAL A 30 -13.23 -21.46 16.52
CA VAL A 30 -14.52 -20.88 16.10
C VAL A 30 -15.57 -22.01 16.03
N PRO A 31 -16.78 -21.87 16.60
CA PRO A 31 -17.82 -22.89 16.49
C PRO A 31 -18.55 -22.80 15.15
N GLU A 32 -18.64 -23.94 14.46
CA GLU A 32 -19.40 -24.16 13.23
C GLU A 32 -20.84 -24.56 13.60
N VAL A 33 -21.84 -23.81 13.11
CA VAL A 33 -23.27 -24.15 13.29
C VAL A 33 -23.94 -24.12 11.93
N ILE A 34 -24.30 -25.31 11.42
CA ILE A 34 -25.06 -25.52 10.19
C ILE A 34 -26.52 -25.79 10.58
N PRO A 35 -27.52 -25.01 10.14
CA PRO A 35 -28.93 -25.36 10.36
C PRO A 35 -29.48 -26.29 9.27
N THR A 36 -30.13 -27.37 9.71
CA THR A 36 -30.84 -28.38 8.89
C THR A 36 -32.33 -28.02 8.72
N ILE A 37 -32.89 -28.41 7.56
CA ILE A 37 -34.26 -28.22 7.04
C ILE A 37 -35.26 -29.24 7.62
N GLN A 38 -36.55 -28.87 7.80
CA GLN A 38 -37.78 -29.70 7.59
C GLN A 38 -39.02 -28.83 7.95
N GLY A 39 -40.19 -28.79 7.29
CA GLY A 39 -40.85 -29.66 6.33
C GLY A 39 -42.27 -30.01 6.83
N ASP A 40 -43.27 -29.27 6.34
CA ASP A 40 -44.64 -29.67 5.92
C ASP A 40 -45.81 -30.02 6.89
N ALA A 41 -46.98 -29.57 6.42
CA ALA A 41 -48.36 -30.12 6.47
C ALA A 41 -49.12 -30.36 7.81
N THR A 42 -50.32 -29.77 7.92
CA THR A 42 -51.65 -30.43 7.70
C THR A 42 -52.84 -29.74 8.41
N ASN A 43 -53.85 -29.42 7.60
CA ASN A 43 -55.31 -29.64 7.75
C ASN A 43 -55.97 -29.69 9.15
N THR A 44 -57.12 -29.02 9.31
CA THR A 44 -58.45 -29.66 9.23
C THR A 44 -59.56 -28.74 9.75
N GLU A 45 -60.64 -28.72 8.96
CA GLU A 45 -61.89 -28.00 9.12
C GLU A 45 -62.81 -28.47 10.26
N SER A 46 -63.62 -27.50 10.68
CA SER A 46 -64.97 -27.48 11.27
C SER A 46 -65.74 -28.78 11.56
N ASN A 47 -66.40 -28.75 12.73
CA ASN A 47 -67.30 -29.76 13.27
C ASN A 47 -68.79 -29.33 13.16
N ALA A 48 -69.56 -30.21 12.50
CA ALA A 48 -70.94 -30.68 12.71
C ALA A 48 -72.04 -29.83 13.41
N GLY A 49 -73.25 -29.81 12.79
CA GLY A 49 -74.56 -29.82 13.48
C GLY A 49 -74.96 -31.27 13.88
N PRO A 50 -76.24 -31.64 14.07
CA PRO A 50 -77.49 -30.88 13.97
C PRO A 50 -78.56 -31.28 15.04
N ASP A 51 -79.84 -30.99 14.75
CA ASP A 51 -81.09 -31.58 15.28
C ASP A 51 -81.55 -31.14 16.69
N GLY A 52 -82.83 -30.88 16.98
CA GLY A 52 -84.08 -31.04 16.26
C GLY A 52 -85.22 -31.12 17.29
N GLN A 53 -86.45 -30.85 16.86
CA GLN A 53 -87.74 -31.14 17.53
C GLN A 53 -88.40 -30.01 18.35
N THR A 54 -89.39 -29.40 17.67
CA THR A 54 -90.69 -28.86 18.15
C THR A 54 -91.54 -30.00 18.79
N PRO A 55 -92.71 -29.79 19.49
CA PRO A 55 -93.76 -28.85 19.07
C PRO A 55 -94.80 -28.33 20.12
N LEU A 56 -95.73 -27.50 19.61
CA LEU A 56 -97.12 -27.18 20.04
C LEU A 56 -97.32 -26.17 21.20
N GLU A 57 -98.33 -25.31 21.26
CA GLU A 57 -99.35 -24.72 20.35
C GLU A 57 -100.20 -23.81 21.27
N GLY A 58 -100.46 -22.55 20.89
CA GLY A 58 -101.60 -21.77 21.42
C GLY A 58 -101.40 -20.82 22.62
N SER A 59 -100.77 -19.66 22.41
CA SER A 59 -101.25 -18.36 22.93
C SER A 59 -100.64 -17.22 22.09
N ASP A 60 -101.03 -17.21 20.82
CA ASP A 60 -100.22 -16.69 19.72
C ASP A 60 -100.64 -15.27 19.34
N ALA A 61 -100.36 -14.30 20.20
CA ALA A 61 -100.33 -12.88 19.81
C ALA A 61 -99.54 -12.03 20.81
N GLU A 62 -99.80 -12.20 22.10
CA GLU A 62 -99.24 -11.34 23.16
C GLU A 62 -97.84 -11.78 23.61
N ALA A 63 -97.55 -13.08 23.59
CA ALA A 63 -96.22 -13.61 23.90
C ALA A 63 -95.18 -13.31 22.81
N TYR A 64 -95.60 -13.15 21.54
CA TYR A 64 -94.71 -12.85 20.42
C TYR A 64 -94.17 -11.42 20.46
N ALA A 65 -94.96 -10.45 20.94
CA ALA A 65 -94.51 -9.08 21.17
C ALA A 65 -93.54 -9.00 22.37
N ALA A 66 -93.85 -9.69 23.47
CA ALA A 66 -93.01 -9.73 24.66
C ALA A 66 -91.67 -10.46 24.44
N LEU A 67 -91.63 -11.49 23.57
CA LEU A 67 -90.40 -12.20 23.22
C LEU A 67 -89.56 -11.50 22.15
N LYS A 68 -90.17 -10.75 21.22
CA LYS A 68 -89.44 -9.93 20.24
C LYS A 68 -88.75 -8.75 20.92
N ALA A 69 -89.40 -8.13 21.91
CA ALA A 69 -88.82 -7.09 22.74
C ALA A 69 -87.63 -7.59 23.59
N LYS A 70 -87.77 -8.76 24.25
CA LYS A 70 -86.70 -9.31 25.12
C LYS A 70 -85.53 -9.98 24.39
N ARG A 71 -85.64 -10.28 23.09
CA ARG A 71 -84.54 -10.87 22.29
C ARG A 71 -83.73 -9.83 21.50
N ALA A 72 -84.28 -8.65 21.23
CA ALA A 72 -83.54 -7.57 20.56
C ALA A 72 -82.38 -7.04 21.43
N GLU A 73 -82.58 -6.95 22.74
CA GLU A 73 -81.54 -6.51 23.69
C GLU A 73 -80.35 -7.49 23.78
N ARG A 74 -80.62 -8.79 23.89
CA ARG A 74 -79.55 -9.79 24.06
C ARG A 74 -78.74 -10.00 22.77
N ARG A 75 -79.35 -9.90 21.59
CA ARG A 75 -78.65 -10.00 20.30
C ARG A 75 -77.76 -8.79 20.02
N ARG A 76 -78.20 -7.58 20.37
CA ARG A 76 -77.36 -6.37 20.31
C ARG A 76 -76.12 -6.52 21.20
N LYS A 77 -76.24 -7.10 22.41
CA LYS A 77 -75.08 -7.35 23.28
C LYS A 77 -74.08 -8.36 22.70
N LYS A 78 -74.53 -9.38 21.96
CA LYS A 78 -73.65 -10.34 21.26
C LYS A 78 -73.01 -9.74 19.99
N LEU A 79 -73.76 -8.96 19.21
CA LEU A 79 -73.24 -8.27 18.02
C LEU A 79 -72.27 -7.14 18.40
N MET A 80 -72.54 -6.38 19.46
CA MET A 80 -71.60 -5.37 19.97
C MET A 80 -70.31 -6.00 20.49
N ARG A 81 -70.39 -7.14 21.20
CA ARG A 81 -69.18 -7.89 21.62
C ARG A 81 -68.38 -8.38 20.41
N ARG A 82 -69.04 -8.88 19.36
CA ARG A 82 -68.37 -9.27 18.11
C ARG A 82 -67.75 -8.07 17.39
N GLY A 83 -68.43 -6.92 17.38
CA GLY A 83 -67.90 -5.68 16.81
C GLY A 83 -66.66 -5.17 17.55
N ILE A 84 -66.64 -5.24 18.88
CA ILE A 84 -65.47 -4.90 19.70
C ILE A 84 -64.32 -5.87 19.40
N VAL A 85 -64.58 -7.18 19.34
CA VAL A 85 -63.55 -8.18 19.03
C VAL A 85 -62.97 -7.96 17.64
N ILE A 86 -63.79 -7.69 16.63
CA ILE A 86 -63.33 -7.37 15.27
C ILE A 86 -62.55 -6.06 15.24
N GLY A 87 -63.00 -5.03 15.96
CA GLY A 87 -62.30 -3.75 16.06
C GLY A 87 -60.93 -3.86 16.73
N VAL A 88 -60.83 -4.63 17.82
CA VAL A 88 -59.55 -4.89 18.50
C VAL A 88 -58.63 -5.73 17.60
N ALA A 89 -59.15 -6.76 16.94
CA ALA A 89 -58.36 -7.57 16.00
C ALA A 89 -57.82 -6.73 14.85
N ALA A 90 -58.65 -5.86 14.25
CA ALA A 90 -58.22 -4.95 13.19
C ALA A 90 -57.18 -3.92 13.67
N ALA A 91 -57.33 -3.41 14.90
CA ALA A 91 -56.36 -2.48 15.49
C ALA A 91 -55.00 -3.17 15.75
N VAL A 92 -55.01 -4.42 16.23
CA VAL A 92 -53.77 -5.19 16.45
C VAL A 92 -53.08 -5.52 15.12
N ILE A 93 -53.84 -5.92 14.10
CA ILE A 93 -53.28 -6.20 12.76
C ILE A 93 -52.75 -4.92 12.11
N GLY A 94 -53.50 -3.82 12.17
CA GLY A 94 -53.08 -2.53 11.63
C GLY A 94 -51.86 -1.98 12.35
N GLY A 95 -51.88 -2.00 13.69
CA GLY A 95 -50.74 -1.57 14.51
C GLY A 95 -49.51 -2.45 14.29
N GLY A 96 -49.69 -3.77 14.18
CA GLY A 96 -48.62 -4.71 13.87
C GLY A 96 -48.01 -4.49 12.49
N ALA A 97 -48.83 -4.28 11.46
CA ALA A 97 -48.35 -4.00 10.10
C ALA A 97 -47.57 -2.68 10.02
N ILE A 98 -48.04 -1.63 10.72
CA ILE A 98 -47.33 -0.34 10.81
C ILE A 98 -46.02 -0.51 11.58
N ALA A 99 -46.02 -1.24 12.69
CA ALA A 99 -44.83 -1.49 13.47
C ALA A 99 -43.77 -2.25 12.66
N ILE A 100 -44.15 -3.30 11.92
CA ILE A 100 -43.25 -4.05 11.05
C ILE A 100 -42.71 -3.17 9.91
N ASN A 101 -43.53 -2.28 9.34
CA ASN A 101 -43.08 -1.38 8.28
C ASN A 101 -42.08 -0.31 8.78
N ILE A 102 -42.18 0.11 10.05
CA ILE A 102 -41.28 1.11 10.63
C ILE A 102 -39.99 0.44 11.14
N LEU A 103 -40.08 -0.71 11.80
CA LEU A 103 -38.92 -1.43 12.34
C LEU A 103 -38.16 -2.23 11.29
N GLY A 104 -38.82 -2.67 10.22
CA GLY A 104 -38.22 -3.43 9.12
C GLY A 104 -37.52 -2.56 8.07
N LYS A 105 -37.52 -1.23 8.22
CA LYS A 105 -36.65 -0.36 7.44
C LYS A 105 -35.24 -0.49 8.02
N GLU A 106 -34.46 -1.40 7.45
CA GLU A 106 -33.03 -1.41 7.70
C GLU A 106 -32.48 -0.01 7.41
N PRO A 107 -31.74 0.61 8.34
CA PRO A 107 -31.12 1.90 8.07
C PRO A 107 -30.21 1.71 6.85
N GLU A 108 -30.51 2.43 5.77
CA GLU A 108 -29.70 2.44 4.56
C GLU A 108 -28.27 2.76 4.98
N GLN A 109 -27.39 1.74 4.97
CA GLN A 109 -25.99 1.90 5.33
C GLN A 109 -25.30 2.63 4.18
N THR A 110 -25.50 3.94 4.13
CA THR A 110 -24.66 4.82 3.35
C THR A 110 -23.29 4.78 3.99
N MET A 111 -22.36 4.04 3.38
CA MET A 111 -20.95 4.10 3.75
C MET A 111 -20.50 5.54 3.51
N GLU A 112 -20.41 6.33 4.58
CA GLU A 112 -19.89 7.68 4.49
C GLU A 112 -18.42 7.62 4.09
N ALA A 113 -18.05 8.43 3.09
CA ALA A 113 -16.68 8.47 2.61
C ALA A 113 -15.75 8.97 3.72
N VAL A 114 -14.78 8.13 4.09
CA VAL A 114 -13.70 8.54 4.99
C VAL A 114 -12.85 9.56 4.24
N THR A 115 -12.81 10.80 4.74
CA THR A 115 -12.02 11.90 4.18
C THR A 115 -10.98 12.37 5.18
N ASP A 116 -9.88 12.92 4.67
CA ASP A 116 -8.82 13.53 5.47
C ASP A 116 -8.39 14.86 4.82
N PHE A 117 -7.77 15.74 5.60
CA PHE A 117 -7.33 17.05 5.14
C PHE A 117 -6.10 16.94 4.25
N ALA A 118 -6.18 17.47 3.03
CA ALA A 118 -5.03 17.59 2.14
C ALA A 118 -4.09 18.71 2.64
N VAL A 119 -2.86 18.33 2.99
CA VAL A 119 -1.80 19.27 3.38
C VAL A 119 -0.92 19.54 2.17
N GLN A 120 -0.68 20.82 1.85
CA GLN A 120 0.31 21.21 0.86
C GLN A 120 1.70 21.22 1.50
N GLY A 121 2.65 20.59 0.83
CA GLY A 121 4.06 20.58 1.18
C GLY A 121 4.90 20.42 -0.07
N ASP A 122 6.17 20.81 0.04
CA ASP A 122 7.10 20.66 -1.07
C ASP A 122 7.55 19.20 -1.18
N PHE A 123 7.59 18.68 -2.41
CA PHE A 123 8.07 17.33 -2.70
C PHE A 123 9.41 17.44 -3.42
N GLU A 124 10.47 16.97 -2.78
CA GLU A 124 11.80 16.91 -3.38
C GLU A 124 12.05 15.51 -3.93
N THR A 125 12.11 15.39 -5.25
CA THR A 125 12.56 14.16 -5.92
C THR A 125 14.06 14.26 -6.15
N ILE A 126 14.85 13.63 -5.27
CA ILE A 126 16.30 13.51 -5.46
C ILE A 126 16.55 12.40 -6.48
N VAL A 127 17.21 12.74 -7.59
CA VAL A 127 17.61 11.79 -8.62
C VAL A 127 19.09 11.48 -8.46
N ASP A 128 19.40 10.28 -7.99
CA ASP A 128 20.78 9.80 -7.88
C ASP A 128 21.30 9.34 -9.25
N ALA A 129 22.08 10.20 -9.90
CA ALA A 129 22.78 9.88 -11.13
C ALA A 129 24.18 9.34 -10.81
N LYS A 130 24.46 8.08 -11.16
CA LYS A 130 25.79 7.49 -11.06
C LYS A 130 26.56 7.76 -12.35
N GLY A 131 27.76 8.32 -12.22
CA GLY A 131 28.69 8.54 -13.32
C GLY A 131 30.10 8.14 -12.93
N THR A 132 30.99 7.97 -13.91
CA THR A 132 32.42 7.77 -13.69
C THR A 132 33.15 9.09 -13.84
N LEU A 133 34.14 9.35 -12.98
CA LEU A 133 35.01 10.51 -13.13
C LEU A 133 36.11 10.18 -14.14
N GLN A 134 36.31 11.10 -15.08
CA GLN A 134 37.43 11.05 -16.02
C GLN A 134 38.43 12.17 -15.70
N PRO A 135 39.74 11.93 -15.85
CA PRO A 135 40.74 12.99 -15.75
C PRO A 135 40.47 14.09 -16.78
N LEU A 136 40.62 15.35 -16.39
CA LEU A 136 40.48 16.48 -17.31
C LEU A 136 41.49 16.42 -18.46
N SER A 137 42.68 15.86 -18.21
CA SER A 137 43.72 15.63 -19.21
C SER A 137 44.59 14.47 -18.76
N ALA A 138 44.87 13.54 -19.68
CA ALA A 138 45.76 12.41 -19.46
C ALA A 138 46.73 12.33 -20.65
N THR A 139 48.03 12.29 -20.37
CA THR A 139 49.06 12.23 -21.42
C THR A 139 50.08 11.17 -21.05
N VAL A 140 50.34 10.26 -21.98
CA VAL A 140 51.41 9.27 -21.87
C VAL A 140 52.65 9.86 -22.52
N ILE A 141 53.72 10.00 -21.75
CA ILE A 141 55.00 10.51 -22.25
C ILE A 141 55.84 9.34 -22.75
N THR A 142 56.12 9.34 -24.05
CA THR A 142 57.01 8.36 -24.70
C THR A 142 58.25 9.11 -25.19
N PRO A 143 59.47 8.60 -24.93
CA PRO A 143 60.66 9.26 -25.44
C PRO A 143 60.70 9.23 -26.98
N GLU A 144 61.02 10.36 -27.60
CA GLU A 144 61.13 10.48 -29.05
C GLU A 144 62.34 9.74 -29.61
N VAL A 145 63.44 9.72 -28.85
CA VAL A 145 64.68 9.04 -29.22
C VAL A 145 64.93 7.84 -28.33
N GLY A 146 65.36 6.73 -28.94
CA GLY A 146 65.84 5.58 -28.21
C GLY A 146 67.13 5.90 -27.45
N GLY A 147 67.32 5.29 -26.29
CA GLY A 147 68.54 5.46 -25.49
C GLY A 147 68.42 4.72 -24.15
N GLN A 148 69.45 4.86 -23.31
CA GLN A 148 69.45 4.28 -21.97
C GLN A 148 68.96 5.32 -20.95
N ILE A 149 68.12 4.90 -20.01
CA ILE A 149 67.69 5.75 -18.90
C ILE A 149 68.90 6.01 -17.99
N GLU A 150 69.28 7.28 -17.82
CA GLU A 150 70.37 7.70 -16.92
C GLU A 150 69.83 7.97 -15.52
N SER A 151 68.74 8.75 -15.42
CA SER A 151 68.08 9.04 -14.15
C SER A 151 66.58 9.28 -14.33
N VAL A 152 65.81 8.92 -13.30
CA VAL A 152 64.40 9.29 -13.14
C VAL A 152 64.34 10.31 -12.00
N ASN A 153 63.83 11.50 -12.29
CA ASN A 153 63.88 12.64 -11.37
C ASN A 153 62.57 12.85 -10.61
N VAL A 154 61.62 11.92 -10.73
CA VAL A 154 60.28 12.01 -10.14
C VAL A 154 59.87 10.74 -9.39
N VAL A 155 58.96 10.90 -8.44
CA VAL A 155 58.36 9.79 -7.67
C VAL A 155 56.88 9.61 -8.00
N ALA A 156 56.37 8.38 -7.81
CA ALA A 156 54.96 8.09 -8.08
C ALA A 156 54.04 8.95 -7.20
N GLY A 157 53.04 9.58 -7.82
CA GLY A 157 52.10 10.48 -7.15
C GLY A 157 52.60 11.92 -6.95
N GLN A 158 53.83 12.24 -7.38
CA GLN A 158 54.34 13.60 -7.35
C GLN A 158 53.61 14.50 -8.36
N THR A 159 53.26 15.71 -7.95
CA THR A 159 52.77 16.75 -8.85
C THR A 159 53.95 17.38 -9.60
N VAL A 160 53.85 17.43 -10.93
CA VAL A 160 54.83 18.04 -11.83
C VAL A 160 54.19 19.17 -12.62
N LYS A 161 55.00 20.13 -13.08
CA LYS A 161 54.58 21.26 -13.90
C LYS A 161 55.06 21.08 -15.34
N GLU A 162 54.48 21.85 -16.24
CA GLU A 162 54.94 21.92 -17.63
C GLU A 162 56.41 22.40 -17.67
N GLY A 163 57.24 21.66 -18.40
CA GLY A 163 58.68 21.91 -18.52
C GLY A 163 59.56 21.20 -17.50
N ASP A 164 58.99 20.52 -16.50
CA ASP A 164 59.78 19.76 -15.53
C ASP A 164 60.45 18.54 -16.19
N VAL A 165 61.74 18.36 -15.95
CA VAL A 165 62.51 17.23 -16.47
C VAL A 165 62.20 15.97 -15.66
N LEU A 166 61.38 15.08 -16.21
CA LEU A 166 60.95 13.85 -15.54
C LEU A 166 62.02 12.76 -15.55
N MET A 167 62.74 12.63 -16.66
CA MET A 167 63.72 11.57 -16.90
C MET A 167 64.80 12.07 -17.84
N THR A 168 66.03 11.63 -17.61
CA THR A 168 67.17 11.90 -18.50
C THR A 168 67.54 10.62 -19.23
N ILE A 169 67.64 10.70 -20.56
CA ILE A 169 68.04 9.60 -21.43
C ILE A 169 69.39 9.95 -22.05
N LYS A 170 70.32 8.99 -21.99
CA LYS A 170 71.63 9.11 -22.61
C LYS A 170 71.70 8.25 -23.85
N ASN A 171 72.19 8.83 -24.95
CA ASN A 171 72.42 8.11 -26.20
C ASN A 171 73.85 8.39 -26.70
N PRO A 172 74.79 7.46 -26.48
CA PRO A 172 76.18 7.65 -26.90
C PRO A 172 76.37 7.68 -28.42
N GLU A 173 75.43 7.13 -29.21
CA GLU A 173 75.48 7.21 -30.67
C GLU A 173 75.09 8.59 -31.17
N LEU A 174 74.04 9.20 -30.60
CA LEU A 174 73.66 10.59 -30.90
C LEU A 174 74.78 11.56 -30.48
N ASP A 175 75.40 11.34 -29.32
CA ASP A 175 76.52 12.17 -28.85
C ASP A 175 77.68 12.14 -29.85
N ARG A 176 78.00 10.97 -30.40
CA ARG A 176 79.04 10.82 -31.43
C ARG A 176 78.64 11.51 -32.74
N ALA A 177 77.39 11.33 -33.19
CA ALA A 177 76.89 11.95 -34.41
C ALA A 177 76.93 13.48 -34.34
N VAL A 178 76.57 14.07 -33.20
CA VAL A 178 76.67 15.53 -32.98
C VAL A 178 78.14 15.98 -33.02
N ALA A 179 79.05 15.26 -32.35
CA ALA A 179 80.46 15.59 -32.36
C ALA A 179 81.11 15.49 -33.75
N GLU A 180 80.64 14.58 -34.60
CA GLU A 180 81.03 14.49 -36.01
C GLU A 180 80.47 15.64 -36.85
N ALA A 181 79.19 15.94 -36.70
CA ALA A 181 78.53 17.06 -37.39
C ALA A 181 79.18 18.40 -37.04
N ASP A 182 79.54 18.62 -35.77
CA ASP A 182 80.24 19.83 -35.32
C ASP A 182 81.65 19.95 -35.91
N ARG A 183 82.37 18.82 -36.04
CA ARG A 183 83.67 18.79 -36.71
C ARG A 183 83.53 19.17 -38.18
N ALA A 184 82.54 18.60 -38.88
CA ALA A 184 82.24 18.94 -40.27
C ALA A 184 81.83 20.41 -40.44
N LEU A 185 81.00 20.93 -39.53
CA LEU A 185 80.56 22.33 -39.53
C LEU A 185 81.74 23.30 -39.35
N ARG A 186 82.65 23.00 -38.42
CA ARG A 186 83.86 23.81 -38.21
C ARG A 186 84.76 23.82 -39.44
N GLN A 187 84.95 22.67 -40.08
CA GLN A 187 85.73 22.57 -41.31
C GLN A 187 85.10 23.42 -42.43
N ALA A 188 83.80 23.23 -42.68
CA ALA A 188 83.09 23.98 -43.73
C ALA A 188 83.11 25.50 -43.48
N ARG A 189 83.00 25.93 -42.20
CA ARG A 189 83.13 27.35 -41.83
C ARG A 189 84.53 27.88 -42.08
N ALA A 190 85.57 27.09 -41.78
CA ALA A 190 86.96 27.47 -42.05
C ALA A 190 87.21 27.59 -43.56
N ASP A 191 86.69 26.65 -44.35
CA ASP A 191 86.81 26.66 -45.82
C ASP A 191 86.08 27.87 -46.43
N LEU A 192 84.87 28.19 -45.94
CA LEU A 192 84.14 29.38 -46.38
C LEU A 192 84.90 30.67 -46.02
N ALA A 193 85.44 30.76 -44.81
CA ALA A 193 86.24 31.92 -44.39
C ALA A 193 87.50 32.07 -45.25
N ALA A 194 88.17 30.97 -45.58
CA ALA A 194 89.33 30.97 -46.47
C ALA A 194 88.94 31.42 -47.90
N ALA A 195 87.81 30.95 -48.42
CA ALA A 195 87.31 31.32 -49.73
C ALA A 195 86.86 32.80 -49.81
N GLN A 196 86.39 33.39 -48.71
CA GLN A 196 86.04 34.81 -48.65
C GLN A 196 87.24 35.75 -48.53
N GLN A 197 88.39 35.22 -48.11
CA GLN A 197 89.65 35.99 -47.95
C GLN A 197 90.55 35.93 -49.20
N ALA A 198 90.22 35.09 -50.18
CA ALA A 198 90.90 34.98 -51.48
C ALA A 198 90.23 35.85 -52.54
#